data_AF-R6H8I1-F1
#
_entry.id   AF-R6H8I1-F1
#
_cell.length_a   1.000
_cell.length_b   1.000
_cell.length_c   1.000
_cell.angle_alpha   90.00
_cell.angle_beta   90.00
_cell.angle_gamma   90.00
#
_symmetry.space_group_name_H-M   'P 1'
#
loop_
_entity.id
_entity.type
_entity.pdbx_description
1 polymer ?
#
loop_
_entity_poly.entity_id
_entity_poly.type
_entity_poly.pdbx_seq_one_letter_code
_entity_poly.pdbx_strand_id
1 'polypeptide(L)'
;MEPENITVHTLALKKGADLYQHPERLPGTEAVGEMVGFSQDYLRQQGYEPYYLYRQKYMSGSFENVGWCKPGKACLYNIYMMEELHSIVALGAGATSKANLPGGRLERFANPKFPQQYLERLDHVIAEKQRLVQLLRQGKE
;
A
#
# COMPACT_ATOMS: atom_id res chain seq x y z
N MET A 1 -4.27 -11.53 22.00
CA MET A 1 -4.74 -10.23 21.48
C MET A 1 -5.91 -10.50 20.53
N GLU A 2 -6.87 -9.58 20.42
CA GLU A 2 -8.04 -9.68 19.52
C GLU A 2 -8.12 -8.41 18.64
N PRO A 3 -7.25 -8.28 17.61
CA PRO A 3 -7.25 -7.08 16.77
C PRO A 3 -8.50 -7.01 15.90
N GLU A 4 -8.94 -5.80 15.56
CA GLU A 4 -10.08 -5.63 14.63
C GLU A 4 -9.69 -5.97 13.17
N ASN A 5 -8.41 -5.81 12.83
CA ASN A 5 -7.85 -5.97 11.49
C ASN A 5 -6.49 -6.69 11.53
N ILE A 6 -6.28 -7.62 10.61
CA ILE A 6 -5.03 -8.38 10.42
C ILE A 6 -4.74 -8.41 8.91
N THR A 7 -3.49 -8.21 8.50
CA THR A 7 -3.09 -8.45 7.11
C THR A 7 -2.01 -9.51 7.05
N VAL A 8 -2.25 -10.53 6.24
CA VAL A 8 -1.27 -11.60 5.99
C VAL A 8 -0.48 -11.23 4.75
N HIS A 9 0.84 -11.12 4.91
CA HIS A 9 1.76 -10.82 3.81
C HIS A 9 2.77 -11.95 3.65
N THR A 10 3.09 -12.31 2.41
CA THR A 10 4.32 -13.07 2.16
C THR A 10 5.50 -12.13 2.00
N LEU A 11 6.67 -12.58 2.46
CA LEU A 11 7.91 -11.82 2.37
C LEU A 11 8.26 -11.46 0.91
N ALA A 12 8.50 -10.16 0.68
CA ALA A 12 9.02 -9.63 -0.58
C ALA A 12 10.49 -9.20 -0.39
N LEU A 13 11.41 -9.91 -1.02
CA LEU A 13 12.84 -9.69 -0.84
C LEU A 13 13.33 -8.45 -1.59
N LYS A 14 14.07 -7.59 -0.91
CA LYS A 14 14.74 -6.43 -1.51
C LYS A 14 16.21 -6.75 -1.71
N LYS A 15 16.76 -6.45 -2.90
CA LYS A 15 18.17 -6.75 -3.26
C LYS A 15 19.22 -6.26 -2.24
N GLY A 16 18.95 -5.13 -1.59
CA GLY A 16 19.85 -4.55 -0.59
C GLY A 16 19.63 -5.03 0.85
N ALA A 17 18.70 -5.95 1.09
CA ALA A 17 18.47 -6.50 2.43
C ALA A 17 19.45 -7.66 2.71
N ASP A 18 19.90 -7.79 3.94
CA ASP A 18 20.77 -8.89 4.39
C ASP A 18 20.16 -10.27 4.05
N LEU A 19 18.86 -10.42 4.27
CA LEU A 19 18.11 -11.63 3.98
C LEU A 19 18.12 -12.04 2.50
N TYR A 20 18.36 -11.10 1.58
CA TYR A 20 18.54 -11.41 0.16
C TYR A 20 19.84 -12.18 -0.09
N GLN A 21 20.86 -11.99 0.74
CA GLN A 21 22.16 -12.67 0.64
C GLN A 21 22.14 -14.09 1.25
N HIS A 22 21.07 -14.41 2.00
CA HIS A 22 20.93 -15.66 2.74
C HIS A 22 19.63 -16.42 2.38
N PRO A 23 19.44 -16.80 1.11
CA PRO A 23 18.22 -17.50 0.66
C PRO A 23 18.01 -18.85 1.34
N GLU A 24 19.07 -19.50 1.85
CA GLU A 24 19.01 -20.76 2.58
C GLU A 24 18.23 -20.66 3.90
N ARG A 25 18.05 -19.45 4.44
CA ARG A 25 17.30 -19.20 5.67
C ARG A 25 15.79 -19.04 5.41
N LEU A 26 15.36 -19.06 4.15
CA LEU A 26 13.98 -18.79 3.78
C LEU A 26 13.21 -20.09 3.54
N PRO A 27 11.93 -20.16 3.96
CA PRO A 27 11.08 -21.27 3.59
C PRO A 27 10.89 -21.31 2.07
N GLY A 28 10.84 -22.52 1.51
CA GLY A 28 10.48 -22.73 0.11
C GLY A 28 9.02 -22.37 -0.18
N THR A 29 8.69 -22.24 -1.47
CA THR A 29 7.34 -21.86 -1.94
C THR A 29 6.22 -22.73 -1.38
N GLU A 30 6.43 -24.05 -1.28
CA GLU A 30 5.44 -24.99 -0.76
C GLU A 30 5.12 -24.71 0.71
N ALA A 31 6.15 -24.63 1.56
CA ALA A 31 6.00 -24.29 2.97
C ALA A 31 5.34 -22.91 3.17
N VAL A 32 5.66 -21.92 2.33
CA VAL A 32 4.97 -20.61 2.34
C VAL A 32 3.48 -20.78 2.00
N GLY A 33 3.14 -21.63 1.02
CA GLY A 33 1.77 -21.96 0.69
C GLY A 33 1.00 -22.58 1.85
N GLU A 34 1.62 -23.53 2.57
CA GLU A 34 1.04 -24.13 3.79
C GLU A 34 0.81 -23.09 4.89
N MET A 35 1.78 -22.21 5.13
CA MET A 35 1.67 -21.12 6.10
C MET A 35 0.52 -20.15 5.76
N VAL A 36 0.37 -19.81 4.47
CA VAL A 36 -0.74 -18.99 4.00
C VAL A 36 -2.06 -19.73 4.22
N GLY A 37 -2.17 -20.99 3.79
CA GLY A 37 -3.37 -21.82 3.97
C GLY A 37 -3.80 -21.90 5.44
N PHE A 38 -2.87 -22.24 6.33
CA PHE A 38 -3.09 -22.25 7.77
C PHE A 38 -3.63 -20.91 8.28
N SER A 39 -3.03 -19.80 7.84
CA SER A 39 -3.46 -18.46 8.26
C SER A 39 -4.89 -18.17 7.84
N GLN A 40 -5.29 -18.55 6.62
CA GLN A 40 -6.66 -18.33 6.15
C GLN A 40 -7.68 -19.16 6.95
N ASP A 41 -7.38 -20.43 7.20
CA ASP A 41 -8.28 -21.33 7.92
C ASP A 41 -8.43 -20.91 9.37
N TYR A 42 -7.32 -20.56 10.03
CA TYR A 42 -7.33 -20.07 11.39
C TYR A 42 -8.12 -18.76 11.51
N LEU A 43 -7.92 -17.79 10.62
CA LEU A 43 -8.63 -16.51 10.66
C LEU A 43 -10.13 -16.68 10.45
N ARG A 44 -10.56 -17.56 9.55
CA ARG A 44 -11.99 -17.90 9.38
C ARG A 44 -12.58 -18.54 10.64
N GLN A 45 -11.87 -19.49 11.26
CA GLN A 45 -12.31 -20.11 12.52
C GLN A 45 -12.43 -19.09 13.65
N GLN A 46 -11.56 -18.08 13.66
CA GLN A 46 -11.63 -16.96 14.61
C GLN A 46 -12.67 -15.89 14.21
N GLY A 47 -13.47 -16.11 13.17
CA GLY A 47 -14.55 -15.21 12.76
C GLY A 47 -14.07 -13.93 12.07
N TYR A 48 -12.93 -13.97 11.38
CA TYR A 48 -12.50 -12.90 10.49
C TYR A 48 -12.92 -13.20 9.04
N GLU A 49 -13.21 -12.14 8.30
CA GLU A 49 -13.58 -12.17 6.89
C GLU A 49 -12.50 -11.45 6.06
N PRO A 50 -12.13 -11.99 4.88
CA PRO A 50 -11.24 -11.28 3.98
C PRO A 50 -11.97 -10.09 3.36
N TYR A 51 -11.33 -8.91 3.31
CA TYR A 51 -11.99 -7.68 2.83
C TYR A 51 -11.19 -6.86 1.82
N TYR A 52 -9.89 -7.14 1.63
CA TYR A 52 -9.14 -6.62 0.49
C TYR A 52 -7.98 -7.56 0.13
N LEU A 53 -7.52 -7.43 -1.11
CA LEU A 53 -6.43 -8.20 -1.66
C LEU A 53 -5.56 -7.29 -2.51
N TYR A 54 -4.25 -7.47 -2.41
CA TYR A 54 -3.33 -6.86 -3.37
C TYR A 54 -2.13 -7.76 -3.63
N ARG A 55 -1.48 -7.54 -4.77
CA ARG A 55 -0.27 -8.28 -5.18
C ARG A 55 0.91 -7.32 -5.22
N GLN A 56 2.01 -7.70 -4.58
CA GLN A 56 3.25 -6.95 -4.60
C GLN A 56 4.23 -7.55 -5.62
N LYS A 57 4.94 -6.70 -6.35
CA LYS A 57 6.03 -7.16 -7.23
C LYS A 57 7.13 -7.80 -6.39
N TYR A 58 7.70 -8.90 -6.89
CA TYR A 58 8.80 -9.65 -6.27
C TYR A 58 8.44 -10.39 -4.96
N MET A 59 7.19 -10.85 -4.81
CA MET A 59 6.80 -11.77 -3.74
C MET A 59 7.32 -13.18 -4.02
N SER A 60 7.81 -13.86 -2.98
CA SER A 60 8.10 -15.30 -3.05
C SER A 60 6.83 -16.07 -3.45
N GLY A 61 6.91 -16.94 -4.46
CA GLY A 61 5.78 -17.77 -4.90
C GLY A 61 4.60 -17.06 -5.57
N SER A 62 4.63 -15.72 -5.76
CA SER A 62 3.52 -14.93 -6.33
C SER A 62 2.18 -15.07 -5.58
N PHE A 63 2.23 -15.31 -4.27
CA PHE A 63 1.04 -15.36 -3.43
C PHE A 63 0.37 -13.99 -3.26
N GLU A 64 -0.77 -13.96 -2.60
CA GLU A 64 -1.60 -12.76 -2.42
C GLU A 64 -1.45 -12.22 -1.00
N ASN A 65 -1.43 -10.89 -0.86
CA ASN A 65 -1.53 -10.27 0.45
C ASN A 65 -3.00 -9.96 0.71
N VAL A 66 -3.55 -10.53 1.77
CA VAL A 66 -4.99 -10.44 2.08
C VAL A 66 -5.18 -9.76 3.44
N GLY A 67 -6.04 -8.75 3.47
CA GLY A 67 -6.53 -8.16 4.70
C GLY A 67 -7.77 -8.87 5.20
N TRP A 68 -7.80 -9.06 6.52
CA TRP A 68 -8.84 -9.74 7.27
C TRP A 68 -9.37 -8.80 8.35
N CYS A 69 -10.68 -8.79 8.57
CA CYS A 69 -11.29 -8.01 9.63
C CYS A 69 -12.43 -8.77 10.30
N LYS A 70 -12.81 -8.34 11.51
CA LYS A 70 -14.07 -8.76 12.11
C LYS A 70 -15.27 -8.21 11.30
N PRO A 71 -16.45 -8.84 11.36
CA PRO A 71 -17.65 -8.34 10.70
C PRO A 71 -17.93 -6.87 11.03
N GLY A 72 -18.18 -6.06 10.00
CA GLY A 72 -18.43 -4.62 10.15
C GLY A 72 -17.20 -3.78 10.52
N LYS A 73 -15.98 -4.35 10.51
CA LYS A 73 -14.72 -3.66 10.86
C LYS A 73 -13.77 -3.48 9.67
N ALA A 74 -14.27 -3.62 8.45
CA ALA A 74 -13.49 -3.39 7.25
C ALA A 74 -12.93 -1.96 7.22
N CYS A 75 -11.63 -1.83 6.99
CA CYS A 75 -10.98 -0.53 6.88
C CYS A 75 -11.24 0.06 5.49
N LEU A 76 -12.23 0.93 5.36
CA LEU A 76 -12.57 1.61 4.11
C LEU A 76 -11.39 2.41 3.55
N TYR A 77 -10.55 2.99 4.40
CA TYR A 77 -9.33 3.67 3.97
C TYR A 77 -8.40 2.75 3.19
N ASN A 78 -8.18 1.50 3.63
CA ASN A 78 -7.35 0.54 2.92
C ASN A 78 -7.91 0.23 1.52
N ILE A 79 -9.24 0.08 1.43
CA ILE A 79 -9.93 -0.15 0.14
C ILE A 79 -9.73 1.07 -0.77
N TYR A 80 -10.04 2.26 -0.29
CA TYR A 80 -10.00 3.49 -1.09
C TYR A 80 -8.60 3.83 -1.59
N MET A 81 -7.57 3.54 -0.78
CA MET A 81 -6.19 3.74 -1.17
C MET A 81 -5.73 2.75 -2.24
N MET A 82 -6.13 1.47 -2.14
CA MET A 82 -5.74 0.42 -3.08
C MET A 82 -6.53 0.50 -4.40
N GLU A 83 -7.83 0.74 -4.33
CA GLU A 83 -8.73 0.95 -5.48
C GLU A 83 -8.55 2.31 -6.13
N GLU A 84 -7.65 3.15 -5.59
CA GLU A 84 -7.23 4.37 -6.25
C GLU A 84 -8.39 5.39 -6.46
N LEU A 85 -9.46 5.26 -5.68
CA LEU A 85 -10.76 5.94 -5.85
C LEU A 85 -10.74 7.43 -5.47
N HIS A 86 -9.81 7.84 -4.63
CA HIS A 86 -9.75 9.21 -4.12
C HIS A 86 -8.45 9.91 -4.51
N SER A 87 -8.53 11.23 -4.59
CA SER A 87 -7.35 12.08 -4.62
C SER A 87 -6.68 12.10 -3.25
N ILE A 88 -5.35 11.99 -3.24
CA ILE A 88 -4.53 11.93 -2.03
C ILE A 88 -3.62 13.15 -2.03
N VAL A 89 -3.70 13.97 -0.99
CA VAL A 89 -2.75 15.06 -0.75
C VAL A 89 -1.74 14.58 0.29
N ALA A 90 -0.47 14.57 -0.09
CA ALA A 90 0.62 14.04 0.71
C ALA A 90 1.71 15.11 0.92
N LEU A 91 2.18 15.23 2.16
CA LEU A 91 3.13 16.25 2.61
C LEU A 91 4.43 15.61 3.11
N GLY A 92 5.53 16.35 3.09
CA GLY A 92 6.84 15.91 3.54
C GLY A 92 7.71 15.27 2.45
N ALA A 93 8.99 15.04 2.77
CA ALA A 93 9.97 14.46 1.85
C ALA A 93 9.58 13.03 1.46
N GLY A 94 9.72 12.70 0.18
CA GLY A 94 9.36 11.39 -0.40
C GLY A 94 7.86 11.12 -0.53
N ALA A 95 7.00 12.01 -0.04
CA ALA A 95 5.57 11.88 -0.18
C ALA A 95 5.13 12.09 -1.65
N THR A 96 4.16 11.31 -2.10
CA THR A 96 3.57 11.45 -3.44
C THR A 96 2.09 11.73 -3.30
N SER A 97 1.65 12.87 -3.84
CA SER A 97 0.22 13.16 -3.98
C SER A 97 -0.31 12.58 -5.27
N LYS A 98 -1.62 12.33 -5.30
CA LYS A 98 -2.31 11.74 -6.43
C LYS A 98 -3.61 12.50 -6.69
N ALA A 99 -3.80 12.99 -7.90
CA ALA A 99 -5.08 13.51 -8.36
C ALA A 99 -5.83 12.40 -9.09
N ASN A 100 -6.99 12.01 -8.59
CA ASN A 100 -7.98 11.23 -9.33
C ASN A 100 -8.91 12.20 -10.06
N LEU A 101 -8.87 12.18 -11.39
CA LEU A 101 -9.58 13.10 -12.27
C LEU A 101 -10.65 12.35 -13.08
N PRO A 102 -11.66 13.05 -13.65
CA PRO A 102 -12.71 12.42 -14.47
C PRO A 102 -12.14 11.54 -15.59
N GLY A 103 -12.88 10.48 -15.92
CA GLY A 103 -12.46 9.51 -16.93
C GLY A 103 -11.35 8.55 -16.48
N GLY A 104 -11.10 8.44 -15.17
CA GLY A 104 -10.08 7.55 -14.61
C GLY A 104 -8.64 8.02 -14.83
N ARG A 105 -8.45 9.30 -15.20
CA ARG A 105 -7.11 9.88 -15.37
C ARG A 105 -6.47 10.12 -14.00
N LEU A 106 -5.24 9.63 -13.84
CA LEU A 106 -4.49 9.77 -12.60
C LEU A 106 -3.22 10.58 -12.82
N GLU A 107 -3.04 11.66 -12.07
CA GLU A 107 -1.82 12.46 -12.06
C GLU A 107 -1.10 12.35 -10.72
N ARG A 108 0.23 12.28 -10.75
CA ARG A 108 1.07 12.10 -9.54
C ARG A 108 2.00 13.29 -9.38
N PHE A 109 2.08 13.79 -8.14
CA PHE A 109 2.93 14.91 -7.75
C PHE A 109 3.88 14.43 -6.66
N ALA A 110 5.10 14.06 -7.06
CA ALA A 110 6.11 13.52 -6.16
C ALA A 110 6.96 14.63 -5.54
N ASN A 111 7.05 14.64 -4.21
CA ASN A 111 7.98 15.51 -3.50
C ASN A 111 9.41 14.95 -3.63
N PRO A 112 10.46 15.79 -3.51
CA PRO A 112 11.83 15.32 -3.41
C PRO A 112 12.00 14.24 -2.34
N LYS A 113 12.68 13.15 -2.69
CA LYS A 113 12.83 11.98 -1.81
C LYS A 113 13.67 12.29 -0.57
N PHE A 114 14.74 13.07 -0.74
CA PHE A 114 15.71 13.36 0.31
C PHE A 114 15.33 14.64 1.08
N PRO A 115 15.37 14.64 2.43
CA PRO A 115 14.97 15.79 3.23
C PRO A 115 15.70 17.09 2.86
N GLN A 116 17.01 17.04 2.59
CA GLN A 116 17.77 18.23 2.20
C GLN A 116 17.22 18.85 0.90
N GLN A 117 17.02 18.03 -0.15
CA GLN A 117 16.46 18.48 -1.42
C GLN A 117 15.02 18.98 -1.29
N TYR A 118 14.25 18.39 -0.37
CA TYR A 118 12.89 18.83 -0.06
C TYR A 118 12.89 20.25 0.51
N LEU A 119 13.82 20.55 1.41
CA LEU A 119 13.97 21.88 2.02
C LEU A 119 14.52 22.89 1.01
N GLU A 120 15.57 22.53 0.26
CA GLU A 120 16.17 23.41 -0.76
C GLU A 120 15.18 23.77 -1.89
N ARG A 121 14.19 22.91 -2.16
CA ARG A 121 13.19 23.09 -3.22
C ARG A 121 11.79 23.33 -2.66
N LEU A 122 11.67 23.83 -1.43
CA LEU A 122 10.39 23.97 -0.75
C LEU A 122 9.39 24.82 -1.55
N ASP A 123 9.84 25.93 -2.13
CA ASP A 123 8.97 26.80 -2.94
C ASP A 123 8.38 26.08 -4.14
N HIS A 124 9.18 25.25 -4.82
CA HIS A 124 8.71 24.42 -5.92
C HIS A 124 7.69 23.37 -5.44
N VAL A 125 7.95 22.71 -4.29
CA VAL A 125 7.01 21.77 -3.69
C VAL A 125 5.68 22.44 -3.39
N ILE A 126 5.70 23.65 -2.82
CA ILE A 126 4.49 24.42 -2.51
C ILE A 126 3.74 24.76 -3.80
N ALA A 127 4.42 25.22 -4.85
CA ALA A 127 3.82 25.53 -6.13
C ALA A 127 3.12 24.30 -6.75
N GLU A 128 3.74 23.11 -6.69
CA GLU A 128 3.13 21.86 -7.16
C GLU A 128 1.90 21.47 -6.32
N LYS A 129 1.89 21.74 -5.01
CA LYS A 129 0.68 21.53 -4.19
C LYS A 129 -0.45 22.51 -4.55
N GLN A 130 -0.12 23.76 -4.84
CA GLN A 130 -1.11 24.73 -5.29
C GLN A 130 -1.72 24.29 -6.63
N ARG A 131 -0.90 23.85 -7.58
CA ARG A 131 -1.35 23.29 -8.87
C ARG A 131 -2.26 22.08 -8.68
N LEU A 132 -1.89 21.14 -7.81
CA LEU A 132 -2.73 19.99 -7.46
C LEU A 132 -4.11 20.45 -6.95
N VAL A 133 -4.15 21.38 -6.00
CA VAL A 133 -5.42 21.88 -5.43
C VAL A 133 -6.27 22.57 -6.50
N GLN A 134 -5.66 23.31 -7.43
CA GLN A 134 -6.38 23.93 -8.56
C GLN A 134 -7.00 22.88 -9.48
N LEU A 135 -6.24 21.84 -9.87
CA LEU A 135 -6.73 20.74 -10.69
C LEU A 135 -7.92 20.01 -10.04
N LEU A 136 -7.83 19.75 -8.74
CA LEU A 136 -8.90 19.09 -7.98
C LEU A 136 -10.17 19.95 -7.83
N ARG A 137 -10.06 21.28 -7.95
CA ARG A 137 -11.21 22.19 -7.98
C ARG A 137 -11.89 22.22 -9.34
N GLN A 138 -11.11 22.16 -10.43
CA GLN A 138 -11.63 22.19 -11.80
C GLN A 138 -12.36 20.90 -12.19
N GLY A 139 -11.93 19.74 -11.69
CA GLY A 139 -12.57 18.45 -12.00
C GLY A 139 -13.88 18.16 -11.25
N LYS A 140 -14.52 19.17 -10.64
CA LYS A 140 -15.78 19.05 -9.89
C LYS A 140 -17.00 19.65 -10.61
N GLU A 141 -16.84 20.07 -11.87
CA GLU A 141 -17.94 20.43 -12.78
C GLU A 141 -18.41 19.21 -13.56
#